data_AF-A0A1S9SKK8-F1
#
_entry.id   AF-A0A1S9SKK8-F1
#
_cell.length_a   1.000
_cell.length_b   1.000
_cell.length_c   1.000
_cell.angle_alpha   90.00
_cell.angle_beta   90.00
_cell.angle_gamma   90.00
#
_symmetry.space_group_name_H-M   'P 1'
#
loop_
_entity.id
_entity.type
_entity.pdbx_description
1 polymer ?
#
loop_
_entity_poly.entity_id
_entity_poly.type
_entity_poly.pdbx_seq_one_letter_code
_entity_poly.pdbx_strand_id
1 'polypeptide(L)'
;KRNNVQSYTTKQTNENIAVVGNKIKLPKLGLVRFAKSREVKGRILNATVRRSPSGRYFVSLLVETEVQELPKTNSYIGMDVGLKDFAILSDGTTYE
;
A
#
# COMPACT_ATOMS: atom_id res chain seq x y z
N LYS A 1 -3.28 18.08 -23.66
CA LYS A 1 -2.31 18.09 -22.54
C LYS A 1 -1.90 16.64 -22.26
N ARG A 2 -0.65 16.23 -22.50
CA ARG A 2 -0.19 14.84 -22.30
C ARG A 2 -0.03 14.58 -20.80
N ASN A 3 -0.93 13.82 -20.20
CA ASN A 3 -0.81 13.42 -18.80
C ASN A 3 -0.04 12.10 -18.73
N ASN A 4 1.23 12.16 -18.32
CA ASN A 4 2.08 10.99 -18.17
C ASN A 4 1.63 10.08 -17.02
N VAL A 5 0.77 10.57 -16.11
CA VAL A 5 0.23 9.82 -14.98
C VAL A 5 -1.28 9.66 -15.15
N GLN A 6 -1.69 8.49 -15.65
CA GLN A 6 -3.09 8.14 -15.74
C GLN A 6 -3.50 7.39 -14.46
N SER A 7 -4.32 8.02 -13.63
CA SER A 7 -4.83 7.42 -12.39
C SER A 7 -6.32 7.67 -12.22
N TYR A 8 -6.98 6.75 -11.54
CA TYR A 8 -8.39 6.79 -11.17
C TYR A 8 -8.52 6.31 -9.73
N THR A 9 -9.05 7.16 -8.86
CA THR A 9 -9.31 6.84 -7.46
C THR A 9 -10.82 6.82 -7.21
N THR A 10 -11.28 5.82 -6.47
CA THR A 10 -12.67 5.70 -6.03
C THR A 10 -12.72 5.42 -4.54
N LYS A 11 -13.61 6.14 -3.84
CA LYS A 11 -13.88 5.93 -2.42
C LYS A 11 -14.93 4.84 -2.22
N GLN A 12 -14.80 4.10 -1.13
CA GLN A 12 -15.79 3.12 -0.74
C GLN A 12 -17.10 3.83 -0.36
N THR A 13 -18.16 3.56 -1.11
CA THR A 13 -19.53 3.98 -0.80
C THR A 13 -20.46 2.82 -1.11
N ASN A 14 -21.29 2.42 -0.15
CA ASN A 14 -22.29 1.34 -0.32
C ASN A 14 -21.69 0.06 -0.96
N GLU A 15 -20.51 -0.37 -0.48
CA GLU A 15 -19.84 -1.60 -0.94
C GLU A 15 -19.57 -1.66 -2.45
N ASN A 16 -19.36 -0.51 -3.06
CA ASN A 16 -19.00 -0.39 -4.48
C ASN A 16 -17.59 -0.93 -4.78
N ILE A 17 -16.73 -1.11 -3.77
CA ILE A 17 -15.41 -1.75 -3.85
C ILE A 17 -15.39 -3.00 -2.97
N ALA A 18 -14.94 -4.12 -3.52
CA ALA A 18 -14.78 -5.38 -2.79
C ALA A 18 -13.67 -6.23 -3.41
N VAL A 19 -13.04 -7.11 -2.62
CA VAL A 19 -12.13 -8.15 -3.13
C VAL A 19 -12.84 -9.49 -3.01
N VAL A 20 -13.00 -10.19 -4.13
CA VAL A 20 -13.67 -11.49 -4.24
C VAL A 20 -12.72 -12.48 -4.90
N GLY A 21 -12.10 -13.34 -4.10
CA GLY A 21 -11.08 -14.28 -4.57
C GLY A 21 -9.88 -13.54 -5.19
N ASN A 22 -9.66 -13.72 -6.49
CA ASN A 22 -8.62 -13.05 -7.28
C ASN A 22 -9.13 -11.88 -8.13
N LYS A 23 -10.32 -11.36 -7.80
CA LYS A 23 -10.96 -10.24 -8.51
C LYS A 23 -11.23 -9.08 -7.56
N ILE A 24 -11.15 -7.87 -8.07
CA ILE A 24 -11.57 -6.65 -7.40
C ILE A 24 -12.81 -6.11 -8.09
N LYS A 25 -13.85 -5.83 -7.31
CA LYS A 25 -15.03 -5.08 -7.73
C LYS A 25 -14.68 -3.60 -7.72
N LEU A 26 -14.89 -2.92 -8.84
CA LEU A 26 -14.75 -1.47 -8.99
C LEU A 26 -16.06 -0.89 -9.54
N PRO A 27 -16.47 0.33 -9.17
CA PRO A 27 -17.80 0.86 -9.49
C PRO A 27 -18.12 0.90 -10.98
N LYS A 28 -17.15 1.27 -11.82
CA LYS A 28 -17.34 1.42 -13.28
C LYS A 28 -16.91 0.19 -14.08
N LEU A 29 -16.09 -0.69 -13.52
CA LEU A 29 -15.47 -1.81 -14.23
C LEU A 29 -16.01 -3.17 -13.79
N GLY A 30 -16.81 -3.22 -12.72
CA GLY A 30 -17.27 -4.47 -12.14
C GLY A 30 -16.09 -5.29 -11.60
N LEU A 31 -16.17 -6.61 -11.75
CA LEU A 31 -15.15 -7.55 -11.27
C LEU A 31 -13.98 -7.66 -12.26
N VAL A 32 -12.82 -7.17 -11.85
CA VAL A 32 -11.58 -7.22 -12.63
C VAL A 32 -10.58 -8.15 -11.97
N ARG A 33 -9.98 -9.06 -12.72
CA ARG A 33 -8.92 -9.95 -12.21
C ARG A 33 -7.68 -9.12 -11.86
N PHE A 34 -7.08 -9.39 -10.70
CA PHE A 34 -5.83 -8.76 -10.29
C PHE A 34 -4.92 -9.76 -9.56
N ALA A 35 -3.63 -9.46 -9.49
CA ALA A 35 -2.69 -10.21 -8.69
C ALA A 35 -2.68 -9.66 -7.25
N LYS A 36 -3.04 -10.50 -6.27
CA LYS A 36 -3.02 -10.15 -4.85
C LYS A 36 -1.59 -10.18 -4.33
N SER A 37 -1.08 -9.05 -3.85
CA SER A 37 0.21 -8.97 -3.16
C SER A 37 0.10 -9.38 -1.68
N ARG A 38 -1.08 -9.24 -1.08
CA ARG A 38 -1.42 -9.64 0.30
C ARG A 38 -2.93 -9.82 0.43
N GLU A 39 -3.36 -10.54 1.46
CA GLU A 39 -4.77 -10.59 1.83
C GLU A 39 -5.22 -9.25 2.42
N VAL A 40 -6.46 -8.86 2.10
CA VAL A 40 -7.06 -7.61 2.58
C VAL A 40 -7.79 -7.90 3.89
N LYS A 41 -7.23 -7.40 5.00
CA LYS A 41 -7.83 -7.49 6.33
C LYS A 41 -8.35 -6.11 6.72
N GLY A 42 -9.59 -6.02 7.19
CA GLY A 42 -10.22 -4.76 7.60
C GLY A 42 -11.05 -4.10 6.51
N ARG A 43 -11.38 -2.82 6.72
CA ARG A 43 -12.32 -2.05 5.90
C ARG A 43 -11.60 -1.32 4.78
N ILE A 44 -11.99 -1.57 3.53
CA ILE A 44 -11.48 -0.81 2.37
C ILE A 44 -12.05 0.61 2.43
N LEU A 45 -11.18 1.61 2.38
CA LEU A 45 -11.53 3.04 2.33
C LEU A 45 -11.57 3.58 0.90
N ASN A 46 -10.61 3.19 0.07
CA ASN A 46 -10.58 3.55 -1.34
C ASN A 46 -9.70 2.60 -2.15
N ALA A 47 -9.89 2.63 -3.47
CA ALA A 47 -9.06 1.96 -4.45
C ALA A 47 -8.53 2.98 -5.45
N THR A 48 -7.24 2.90 -5.75
CA THR A 48 -6.59 3.72 -6.77
C THR A 48 -6.02 2.81 -7.85
N VAL A 49 -6.52 2.95 -9.08
CA VAL A 49 -5.98 2.30 -10.27
C VAL A 49 -5.04 3.28 -10.96
N ARG A 50 -3.79 2.87 -11.17
CA ARG A 50 -2.76 3.67 -11.86
C ARG A 50 -2.21 2.91 -13.04
N ARG A 51 -2.06 3.59 -14.18
CA ARG A 51 -1.32 3.09 -15.33
C ARG A 51 0.12 3.60 -15.28
N SER A 52 1.07 2.69 -15.39
CA SER A 52 2.49 3.01 -15.56
C SER A 52 2.79 3.43 -17.00
N PRO A 53 3.92 4.12 -17.28
CA PRO A 53 4.35 4.42 -18.64
C PRO A 53 4.52 3.18 -19.53
N SER A 54 4.85 2.02 -18.93
CA SER A 54 4.91 0.73 -19.63
C SER A 54 3.54 0.16 -20.05
N GLY A 55 2.45 0.88 -19.78
CA GLY A 55 1.09 0.45 -20.09
C GLY A 55 0.47 -0.49 -19.04
N ARG A 56 1.24 -0.99 -18.08
CA ARG A 56 0.76 -1.86 -16.99
C ARG A 56 -0.12 -1.10 -15.99
N TYR A 57 -1.17 -1.76 -15.53
CA TYR A 57 -2.08 -1.24 -14.50
C TYR A 57 -1.76 -1.85 -13.13
N PHE A 58 -1.82 -1.01 -12.11
CA PHE A 58 -1.68 -1.40 -10.71
C PHE A 58 -2.86 -0.86 -9.92
N VAL A 59 -3.28 -1.60 -8.90
CA VAL A 59 -4.30 -1.17 -7.96
C VAL A 59 -3.72 -1.09 -6.56
N SER A 60 -3.91 0.05 -5.90
CA SER A 60 -3.60 0.24 -4.48
C SER A 60 -4.90 0.34 -3.71
N LEU A 61 -4.99 -0.41 -2.61
CA LEU A 61 -6.11 -0.38 -1.69
C LEU A 61 -5.67 0.32 -0.41
N LEU A 62 -6.40 1.36 0.00
CA LEU A 62 -6.29 1.91 1.35
C LEU A 62 -7.27 1.15 2.24
N VAL A 63 -6.75 0.55 3.31
CA VAL A 63 -7.51 -0.32 4.19
C VAL A 63 -7.30 0.12 5.63
N GLU A 64 -8.39 0.33 6.34
CA GLU A 64 -8.42 0.54 7.78
C GLU A 64 -8.43 -0.82 8.47
N THR A 65 -7.42 -1.10 9.29
CA THR A 65 -7.28 -2.35 10.03
C THR A 65 -6.76 -2.05 11.42
N GLU A 66 -7.13 -2.88 12.38
CA GLU A 66 -6.51 -2.87 13.69
C GLU A 66 -5.05 -3.32 13.56
N VAL A 67 -4.16 -2.60 14.24
CA VAL A 67 -2.75 -2.94 14.33
C VAL A 67 -2.53 -3.51 15.72
N GLN A 68 -2.10 -4.77 15.78
CA GLN A 68 -1.72 -5.38 17.05
C GLN A 68 -0.39 -4.79 17.49
N GLU A 69 -0.39 -4.05 18.59
CA GLU A 69 0.85 -3.57 19.19
C GLU A 69 1.67 -4.76 19.72
N LEU A 70 2.95 -4.76 19.39
CA LEU A 70 3.90 -5.70 19.99
C LEU A 70 4.23 -5.25 21.42
N PRO A 71 4.50 -6.18 22.34
CA PRO A 71 4.90 -5.82 23.70
C PRO A 71 6.15 -4.93 23.66
N LYS A 72 6.16 -3.89 24.49
CA LYS A 72 7.32 -2.99 24.61
C LYS A 72 8.50 -3.75 25.18
N THR A 73 9.66 -3.65 24.52
CA THR A 73 10.90 -4.28 24.97
C THR A 73 11.58 -3.47 26.09
N ASN A 74 11.19 -2.21 26.32
CA ASN A 74 11.87 -1.22 27.17
C ASN A 74 13.34 -0.98 26.80
N SER A 75 13.76 -1.41 25.61
CA SER A 75 15.05 -1.09 25.00
C SER A 75 14.91 0.10 24.07
N TYR A 76 15.96 0.92 23.97
CA TYR A 76 16.03 2.06 23.06
C TYR A 76 17.33 1.99 22.25
N ILE A 77 17.25 2.34 20.97
CA ILE A 77 18.40 2.54 20.10
C ILE A 77 18.15 3.81 19.28
N GLY A 78 19.13 4.72 19.24
CA GLY A 78 19.10 5.85 18.33
C GLY A 78 19.51 5.38 16.93
N MET A 79 18.89 5.92 15.88
CA MET A 79 19.24 5.61 14.50
C MET A 79 19.45 6.93 13.76
N ASP A 80 20.67 7.14 13.26
CA ASP A 80 21.02 8.23 12.35
C ASP A 80 21.06 7.70 10.92
N VAL A 81 20.52 8.45 9.95
CA VAL A 81 20.38 7.99 8.57
C VAL A 81 21.08 8.96 7.61
N GLY A 82 21.93 8.43 6.74
CA GLY A 82 22.83 9.24 5.92
C GLY A 82 23.01 8.73 4.49
N LEU A 83 23.78 9.48 3.71
CA LEU A 83 24.16 9.09 2.34
C LEU A 83 25.43 8.23 2.30
N LYS A 84 26.31 8.39 3.30
CA LYS A 84 27.57 7.64 3.41
C LYS A 84 27.32 6.25 3.99
N ASP A 85 26.54 6.23 5.06
CA ASP A 85 26.07 5.04 5.75
C ASP A 85 24.54 5.14 5.77
N PHE A 86 23.83 4.13 5.29
CA PHE A 86 22.37 4.14 5.20
C PHE A 86 21.73 4.32 6.58
N ALA A 87 22.24 3.60 7.58
CA ALA A 87 21.85 3.79 8.98
C ALA A 87 23.00 3.48 9.95
N ILE A 88 23.17 4.33 10.96
CA ILE A 88 24.10 4.12 12.09
C ILE A 88 23.28 4.05 13.37
N LEU A 89 23.46 2.98 14.14
CA LEU A 89 22.83 2.79 15.43
C LEU A 89 23.67 3.41 16.55
N SER A 90 23.03 3.79 17.65
CA SER A 90 23.73 4.37 18.82
C SER A 90 24.68 3.41 19.54
N ASP A 91 24.64 2.11 19.21
CA ASP A 91 25.60 1.10 19.67
C ASP A 91 26.83 0.97 18.75
N GLY A 92 26.89 1.77 17.68
CA GLY A 92 27.98 1.78 16.70
C GLY A 92 27.78 0.83 15.52
N THR A 93 26.69 0.06 15.46
CA THR A 93 26.37 -0.80 14.31
C THR A 93 26.04 0.04 13.09
N THR A 94 26.64 -0.27 11.95
CA THR A 94 26.41 0.42 10.67
C THR A 94 25.71 -0.47 9.65
N TYR A 95 24.85 0.14 8.84
CA TYR A 95 24.16 -0.46 7.71
C TYR A 95 24.44 0.39 6.47
N GLU A 96 24.80 -0.27 5.36
CA GLU A 96 25.06 0.34 4.05
C GLU A 96 23.82 0.32 3.14
#